data_AF-X0W494-F1
#
_entry.id   AF-X0W494-F1
#
_cell.length_a   1.000
_cell.length_b   1.000
_cell.length_c   1.000
_cell.angle_alpha   90.00
_cell.angle_beta   90.00
_cell.angle_gamma   90.00
#
_symmetry.space_group_name_H-M   'P 1'
#
loop_
_entity.id
_entity.type
_entity.pdbx_description
1 polymer ?
#
loop_
_entity_poly.entity_id
_entity_poly.type
_entity_poly.pdbx_seq_one_letter_code
_entity_poly.pdbx_strand_id
1 'polypeptide(L)'
;VAFSLGNPKGGNVIYVNGAADAEKTAKQLYDLIGDKHGSSDDKEICDLIELIHKTIHRDYSLGYVLSRGVAFHYGNMPLLIRTEIERLFRNNKIKYLVCTSTLIEGVNMPCQSIFVRGPTKGRGRPMSPSDFWNLAGRAGRWGKEFQGNVVCVDAKRENVWRNGAPKKRAKFPISRTSDKVLLQSDEFLSFIENYTPRDEARRKPDLEYVFSYVVSSHIRNNGISSAIWAHRFSEELIFTLNDRIAEIVKNLKTPQEVV
;
A
#
# COMPACT_ATOMS: atom_id res chain seq x y z
N VAL A 1 15.04 -11.65 -15.68
CA VAL A 1 13.78 -11.18 -16.31
C VAL A 1 13.76 -9.66 -16.45
N ALA A 2 13.69 -8.88 -15.35
CA ALA A 2 13.63 -7.41 -15.44
C ALA A 2 14.81 -6.80 -16.21
N PHE A 3 16.04 -7.25 -15.96
CA PHE A 3 17.22 -6.82 -16.73
C PHE A 3 17.11 -7.14 -18.23
N SER A 4 16.59 -8.32 -18.58
CA SER A 4 16.52 -8.81 -19.96
C SER A 4 15.38 -8.22 -20.78
N LEU A 5 14.24 -7.93 -20.14
CA LEU A 5 13.01 -7.44 -20.81
C LEU A 5 12.75 -5.96 -20.58
N GLY A 6 13.39 -5.37 -19.58
CA GLY A 6 13.22 -3.95 -19.25
C GLY A 6 13.83 -3.05 -20.31
N ASN A 7 13.31 -1.84 -20.41
CA ASN A 7 13.86 -0.84 -21.31
C ASN A 7 15.20 -0.33 -20.75
N PRO A 8 16.32 -0.46 -21.48
CA PRO A 8 17.62 0.02 -21.00
C PRO A 8 17.66 1.55 -20.79
N LYS A 9 16.74 2.31 -21.40
CA LYS A 9 16.60 3.76 -21.21
C LYS A 9 15.86 4.15 -19.91
N GLY A 10 15.35 3.17 -19.17
CA GLY A 10 14.73 3.38 -17.86
C GLY A 10 13.21 3.25 -17.84
N GLY A 11 12.61 3.63 -16.70
CA GLY A 11 11.17 3.44 -16.47
C GLY A 11 10.80 2.01 -16.07
N ASN A 12 11.74 1.24 -15.51
CA ASN A 12 11.49 -0.12 -15.03
C ASN A 12 11.25 -0.13 -13.52
N VAL A 13 10.15 -0.72 -13.10
CA VAL A 13 9.80 -0.95 -11.70
C VAL A 13 9.83 -2.44 -11.40
N ILE A 14 10.45 -2.83 -10.29
CA ILE A 14 10.44 -4.19 -9.78
C ILE A 14 9.72 -4.18 -8.44
N TYR A 15 8.55 -4.82 -8.38
CA TYR A 15 7.79 -4.94 -7.13
C TYR A 15 8.28 -6.15 -6.33
N VAL A 16 8.56 -5.92 -5.04
CA VAL A 16 8.97 -6.93 -4.07
C VAL A 16 8.19 -6.78 -2.76
N ASN A 17 8.24 -7.80 -1.91
CA ASN A 17 7.33 -7.92 -0.77
C ASN A 17 7.87 -7.30 0.53
N GLY A 18 9.15 -6.90 0.58
CA GLY A 18 9.77 -6.32 1.77
C GLY A 18 11.02 -5.49 1.48
N ALA A 19 11.43 -4.69 2.46
CA ALA A 19 12.60 -3.80 2.35
C ALA A 19 13.90 -4.58 2.11
N ALA A 20 14.12 -5.68 2.84
CA ALA A 20 15.29 -6.54 2.65
C ALA A 20 15.34 -7.14 1.24
N ASP A 21 14.20 -7.56 0.69
CA ASP A 21 14.10 -8.05 -0.68
C ASP A 21 14.39 -6.93 -1.70
N ALA A 22 13.99 -5.69 -1.39
CA ALA A 22 14.23 -4.53 -2.25
C ALA A 22 15.73 -4.26 -2.38
N GLU A 23 16.43 -4.18 -1.25
CA GLU A 23 17.88 -3.99 -1.24
C GLU A 23 18.63 -5.15 -1.91
N LYS A 24 18.25 -6.39 -1.59
CA LYS A 24 18.86 -7.58 -2.19
C LYS A 24 18.66 -7.61 -3.71
N THR A 25 17.45 -7.37 -4.18
CA THR A 25 17.12 -7.38 -5.61
C THR A 25 17.83 -6.23 -6.34
N ALA A 26 17.95 -5.06 -5.72
CA ALA A 26 18.70 -3.94 -6.27
C ALA A 26 20.19 -4.25 -6.43
N LYS A 27 20.81 -4.88 -5.42
CA LYS A 27 22.21 -5.35 -5.51
C LYS A 27 22.39 -6.38 -6.62
N GLN A 28 21.49 -7.36 -6.72
CA GLN A 28 21.51 -8.35 -7.81
C GLN A 28 21.38 -7.70 -9.19
N LEU A 29 20.53 -6.68 -9.35
CA LEU A 29 20.42 -5.92 -10.59
C LEU A 29 21.70 -5.15 -10.89
N TYR A 30 22.29 -4.50 -9.89
CA TYR A 30 23.56 -3.81 -10.01
C TYR A 30 24.68 -4.74 -10.50
N ASP A 31 24.79 -5.94 -9.93
CA ASP A 31 25.79 -6.94 -10.31
C ASP A 31 25.56 -7.45 -11.74
N LEU A 32 24.30 -7.71 -12.11
CA LEU A 32 23.93 -8.16 -13.46
C LEU A 32 24.19 -7.11 -14.54
N ILE A 33 23.98 -5.83 -14.23
CA ILE A 33 24.30 -4.72 -15.15
C ILE A 33 25.82 -4.67 -15.39
N GLY A 34 26.61 -4.89 -14.34
CA GLY A 34 28.08 -4.87 -14.42
C GLY A 34 28.60 -3.50 -14.90
N ASP A 35 29.85 -3.47 -15.36
CA ASP A 35 30.49 -2.24 -15.86
C ASP A 35 30.04 -1.84 -17.28
N LYS A 36 29.15 -2.62 -17.90
CA LYS A 36 28.66 -2.38 -19.27
C LYS A 36 27.93 -1.05 -19.44
N HIS A 37 27.58 -0.36 -18.36
CA HIS A 37 26.87 0.92 -18.39
C HIS A 37 27.65 2.08 -17.74
N GLY A 38 28.89 1.85 -17.31
CA GLY A 38 29.69 2.83 -16.56
C GLY A 38 29.05 3.20 -15.22
N SER A 39 29.81 3.92 -14.38
CA SER A 39 29.17 4.70 -13.31
C SER A 39 28.40 5.86 -13.96
N SER A 40 27.26 6.22 -13.39
CA SER A 40 26.42 7.32 -13.88
C SER A 40 27.16 8.64 -13.71
N ASP A 41 27.60 9.24 -14.82
CA ASP A 41 28.21 10.58 -14.83
C ASP A 41 27.18 11.72 -14.62
N ASP A 42 25.95 11.36 -14.26
CA ASP A 42 24.87 12.32 -14.05
C ASP A 42 25.06 13.06 -12.73
N LYS A 43 25.22 14.39 -12.81
CA LYS A 43 25.44 15.24 -11.65
C LYS A 43 24.38 15.07 -10.57
N GLU A 44 23.10 14.94 -10.93
CA GLU A 44 22.04 14.82 -9.92
C GLU A 44 22.08 13.46 -9.19
N ILE A 45 22.55 12.41 -9.87
CA ILE A 45 22.80 11.10 -9.24
C ILE A 45 23.99 11.20 -8.28
N CYS A 46 25.08 11.86 -8.69
CA CYS A 46 26.24 12.09 -7.83
C CYS A 46 25.86 12.91 -6.58
N ASP A 47 25.08 13.98 -6.75
CA ASP A 47 24.61 14.82 -5.64
C ASP A 47 23.74 14.01 -4.66
N LEU A 48 22.88 13.11 -5.16
CA LEU A 48 22.08 12.23 -4.30
C LEU A 48 22.97 11.21 -3.55
N ILE A 49 23.97 10.62 -4.22
CA ILE A 49 24.93 9.72 -3.58
C ILE A 49 25.68 10.44 -2.46
N GLU A 50 26.15 11.66 -2.70
CA GLU A 50 26.81 12.48 -1.69
C GLU A 50 25.89 12.80 -0.50
N LEU A 51 24.64 13.17 -0.78
CA LEU A 51 23.63 13.42 0.25
C LEU A 51 23.41 12.17 1.11
N ILE A 52 23.29 10.99 0.51
CA ILE A 52 23.12 9.72 1.22
C ILE A 52 24.31 9.44 2.14
N HIS A 53 25.53 9.62 1.63
CA HIS A 53 26.76 9.40 2.41
C HIS A 53 26.87 10.35 3.61
N LYS A 54 26.39 11.59 3.48
CA LYS A 54 26.39 12.58 4.56
C LYS A 54 25.27 12.39 5.59
N THR A 55 24.10 11.91 5.16
CA THR A 55 22.89 11.88 6.00
C THR A 55 22.61 10.52 6.64
N ILE A 56 22.99 9.42 5.98
CA ILE A 56 22.73 8.05 6.46
C ILE A 56 24.05 7.38 6.84
N HIS A 57 24.82 6.96 5.85
CA HIS A 57 26.12 6.31 6.02
C HIS A 57 26.81 6.14 4.67
N ARG A 58 28.15 6.10 4.64
CA ARG A 58 28.93 5.84 3.40
C ARG A 58 28.65 4.45 2.81
N ASP A 59 28.45 3.46 3.66
CA ASP A 59 28.18 2.08 3.23
C ASP A 59 26.69 1.79 3.01
N TYR A 60 25.84 2.82 3.02
CA TYR A 60 24.43 2.61 2.74
C TYR A 60 24.25 2.13 1.30
N SER A 61 23.60 0.97 1.15
CA SER A 61 23.54 0.21 -0.10
C SER A 61 22.97 1.01 -1.28
N LEU A 62 22.14 2.02 -1.02
CA LEU A 62 21.54 2.89 -2.03
C LEU A 62 22.58 3.68 -2.82
N GLY A 63 23.60 4.26 -2.16
CA GLY A 63 24.63 5.05 -2.82
C GLY A 63 25.41 4.22 -3.84
N TYR A 64 25.71 2.97 -3.47
CA TYR A 64 26.37 2.01 -4.35
C TYR A 64 25.52 1.65 -5.57
N VAL A 65 24.25 1.26 -5.38
CA VAL A 65 23.41 0.83 -6.51
C VAL A 65 23.03 1.97 -7.46
N LEU A 66 22.92 3.21 -6.93
CA LEU A 66 22.61 4.41 -7.71
C LEU A 66 23.64 4.70 -8.79
N SER A 67 24.91 4.36 -8.54
CA SER A 67 25.99 4.55 -9.52
C SER A 67 25.73 3.82 -10.83
N ARG A 68 24.89 2.78 -10.88
CA ARG A 68 24.50 2.09 -12.13
C ARG A 68 23.04 2.33 -12.53
N GLY A 69 22.43 3.41 -12.03
CA GLY A 69 21.04 3.77 -12.33
C GLY A 69 20.01 2.82 -11.71
N VAL A 70 20.37 2.13 -10.63
CA VAL A 70 19.47 1.27 -9.86
C VAL A 70 19.16 1.95 -8.53
N ALA A 71 17.91 1.91 -8.08
CA ALA A 71 17.54 2.37 -6.74
C ALA A 71 16.53 1.42 -6.09
N PHE A 72 16.35 1.55 -4.79
CA PHE A 72 15.27 0.89 -4.07
C PHE A 72 14.45 1.89 -3.24
N HIS A 73 13.17 1.60 -3.02
CA HIS A 73 12.21 2.47 -2.33
C HIS A 73 11.25 1.67 -1.44
N TYR A 74 11.21 2.00 -0.15
CA TYR A 74 10.28 1.42 0.82
C TYR A 74 9.91 2.43 1.91
N GLY A 75 8.84 2.15 2.67
CA GLY A 75 8.16 3.15 3.51
C GLY A 75 8.99 3.80 4.60
N ASN A 76 9.90 3.05 5.22
CA ASN A 76 10.70 3.52 6.36
C ASN A 76 11.97 4.31 5.96
N MET A 77 12.15 4.63 4.67
CA MET A 77 13.28 5.45 4.25
C MET A 77 13.08 6.94 4.60
N PRO A 78 14.16 7.69 4.90
CA PRO A 78 14.07 9.13 5.13
C PRO A 78 13.33 9.85 4.00
N LEU A 79 12.40 10.74 4.36
CA LEU A 79 11.53 11.42 3.41
C LEU A 79 12.32 12.12 2.29
N LEU A 80 13.38 12.86 2.67
CA LEU A 80 14.25 13.56 1.74
C LEU A 80 14.81 12.65 0.64
N ILE A 81 15.30 11.47 1.03
CA ILE A 81 15.86 10.49 0.09
C ILE A 81 14.78 9.89 -0.80
N ARG A 82 13.60 9.57 -0.24
CA ARG A 82 12.47 9.06 -1.04
C ARG A 82 12.03 10.05 -2.11
N THR A 83 11.89 11.32 -1.74
CA THR A 83 11.47 12.38 -2.68
C THR A 83 12.47 12.56 -3.82
N GLU A 84 13.77 12.52 -3.54
CA GLU A 84 14.80 12.61 -4.60
C GLU A 84 14.81 11.37 -5.52
N ILE A 85 14.68 10.16 -4.97
CA ILE A 85 14.54 8.93 -5.79
C ILE A 85 13.32 9.05 -6.73
N GLU A 86 12.17 9.49 -6.21
CA GLU A 86 10.95 9.65 -6.99
C GLU A 86 11.12 10.67 -8.12
N ARG A 87 11.79 11.81 -7.83
CA ARG A 87 12.09 12.85 -8.82
C ARG A 87 13.01 12.35 -9.91
N LEU A 88 14.13 11.72 -9.54
CA LEU A 88 15.12 11.20 -10.49
C LEU A 88 14.57 10.05 -11.32
N PHE A 89 13.73 9.20 -10.75
CA PHE A 89 13.05 8.14 -11.49
C PHE A 89 12.04 8.71 -12.50
N ARG A 90 11.23 9.71 -12.12
CA ARG A 90 10.29 10.39 -13.03
C ARG A 90 11.00 11.04 -14.23
N ASN A 91 12.21 11.53 -13.98
CA ASN A 91 13.09 12.15 -14.98
C ASN A 91 13.93 11.13 -15.77
N ASN A 92 13.69 9.81 -15.62
CA ASN A 92 14.43 8.73 -16.27
C ASN A 92 15.95 8.70 -15.97
N LYS A 93 16.40 9.33 -14.88
CA LYS A 93 17.79 9.24 -14.43
C LYS A 93 18.07 7.90 -13.76
N ILE A 94 17.10 7.40 -12.99
CA ILE A 94 17.10 6.05 -12.45
C ILE A 94 16.43 5.10 -13.45
N LYS A 95 17.15 4.07 -13.88
CA LYS A 95 16.70 3.11 -14.89
C LYS A 95 15.84 2.00 -14.31
N TYR A 96 16.20 1.52 -13.13
CA TYR A 96 15.52 0.44 -12.41
C TYR A 96 15.21 0.86 -10.98
N LEU A 97 13.94 0.82 -10.60
CA LEU A 97 13.49 1.08 -9.25
C LEU A 97 12.88 -0.18 -8.63
N VAL A 98 13.44 -0.64 -7.52
CA VAL A 98 12.90 -1.78 -6.77
C VAL A 98 12.07 -1.25 -5.60
N CYS A 99 10.79 -1.61 -5.51
CA CYS A 99 9.90 -1.03 -4.49
C CYS A 99 8.95 -2.04 -3.84
N THR A 100 8.43 -1.66 -2.67
CA THR A 100 7.42 -2.45 -1.94
C THR A 100 6.00 -1.91 -2.16
N SER A 101 5.06 -2.20 -1.24
CA SER A 101 3.67 -1.72 -1.26
C SER A 101 3.51 -0.20 -1.29
N THR A 102 4.55 0.59 -1.02
CA THR A 102 4.52 2.06 -1.10
C THR A 102 4.10 2.57 -2.48
N LEU A 103 4.41 1.83 -3.55
CA LEU A 103 4.00 2.19 -4.90
C LEU A 103 2.47 2.11 -5.11
N ILE A 104 1.80 1.23 -4.36
CA ILE A 104 0.35 1.02 -4.43
C ILE A 104 -0.37 2.11 -3.63
N GLU A 105 0.24 2.56 -2.52
CA GLU A 105 -0.43 3.33 -1.47
C GLU A 105 -0.28 4.85 -1.58
N GLY A 106 0.22 5.40 -2.69
CA GLY A 106 0.09 6.84 -2.94
C GLY A 106 1.25 7.53 -3.65
N VAL A 107 2.29 6.81 -4.05
CA VAL A 107 3.38 7.44 -4.79
C VAL A 107 3.02 7.60 -6.26
N ASN A 108 3.06 8.84 -6.77
CA ASN A 108 2.86 9.14 -8.18
C ASN A 108 4.14 8.89 -9.00
N MET A 109 4.47 7.61 -9.17
CA MET A 109 5.57 7.12 -9.99
C MET A 109 5.04 6.29 -11.17
N PRO A 110 4.57 6.94 -12.25
CA PRO A 110 4.23 6.21 -13.47
C PRO A 110 5.52 5.71 -14.11
N CYS A 111 5.50 4.48 -14.61
CA CYS A 111 6.66 3.78 -15.16
C CYS A 111 6.29 3.13 -16.47
N GLN A 112 7.26 2.70 -17.28
CA GLN A 112 6.96 2.00 -18.52
C GLN A 112 6.61 0.54 -18.25
N SER A 113 7.42 -0.14 -17.44
CA SER A 113 7.29 -1.58 -17.21
C SER A 113 7.31 -1.91 -15.72
N ILE A 114 6.40 -2.76 -15.29
CA ILE A 114 6.36 -3.32 -13.93
C ILE A 114 6.67 -4.82 -14.00
N PHE A 115 7.63 -5.26 -13.21
CA PHE A 115 7.99 -6.66 -13.02
C PHE A 115 7.56 -7.08 -11.62
N VAL A 116 6.81 -8.18 -11.53
CA VAL A 116 6.23 -8.62 -10.25
C VAL A 116 6.25 -10.14 -10.15
N ARG A 117 6.55 -10.66 -8.95
CA ARG A 117 6.61 -12.09 -8.66
C ARG A 117 5.89 -12.40 -7.36
N GLY A 118 4.69 -12.99 -7.43
CA GLY A 118 3.92 -13.40 -6.25
C GLY A 118 3.72 -12.27 -5.23
N PRO A 119 3.08 -11.16 -5.60
CA PRO A 119 3.05 -9.98 -4.77
C PRO A 119 2.19 -10.19 -3.52
N THR A 120 2.68 -9.72 -2.38
CA THR A 120 1.94 -9.63 -1.12
C THR A 120 1.79 -8.18 -0.70
N LYS A 121 0.73 -7.88 0.05
CA LYS A 121 0.55 -6.58 0.71
C LYS A 121 1.00 -6.72 2.16
N GLY A 122 2.21 -6.23 2.46
CA GLY A 122 2.83 -6.46 3.77
C GLY A 122 3.22 -7.93 4.00
N ARG A 123 3.30 -8.34 5.27
CA ARG A 123 3.71 -9.69 5.66
C ARG A 123 2.59 -10.70 5.46
N GLY A 124 2.73 -11.57 4.47
CA GLY A 124 1.95 -12.81 4.35
C GLY A 124 0.52 -12.67 3.79
N ARG A 125 0.00 -11.46 3.58
CA ARG A 125 -1.30 -11.25 2.92
C ARG A 125 -1.13 -11.22 1.41
N PRO A 126 -1.66 -12.19 0.65
CA PRO A 126 -1.62 -12.14 -0.81
C PRO A 126 -2.26 -10.85 -1.31
N MET A 127 -1.65 -10.26 -2.33
CA MET A 127 -2.21 -9.06 -2.96
C MET A 127 -3.60 -9.36 -3.51
N SER A 128 -4.58 -8.52 -3.19
CA SER A 128 -5.90 -8.65 -3.80
C SER A 128 -5.83 -8.29 -5.28
N PRO A 129 -6.77 -8.76 -6.14
CA PRO A 129 -6.74 -8.33 -7.53
C PRO A 129 -6.95 -6.81 -7.66
N SER A 130 -7.55 -6.12 -6.68
CA SER A 130 -7.68 -4.66 -6.68
C SER A 130 -6.34 -3.98 -6.49
N ASP A 131 -5.59 -4.41 -5.47
CA ASP A 131 -4.23 -3.92 -5.21
C ASP A 131 -3.32 -4.18 -6.43
N PHE A 132 -3.46 -5.35 -7.08
CA PHE A 132 -2.73 -5.67 -8.31
C PHE A 132 -3.09 -4.73 -9.45
N TRP A 133 -4.37 -4.44 -9.69
CA TRP A 133 -4.77 -3.53 -10.75
C TRP A 133 -4.40 -2.07 -10.45
N ASN A 134 -4.33 -1.69 -9.17
CA ASN A 134 -3.79 -0.39 -8.74
C ASN A 134 -2.29 -0.29 -9.04
N LEU A 135 -1.53 -1.37 -8.77
CA LEU A 135 -0.12 -1.47 -9.16
C LEU A 135 0.04 -1.42 -10.68
N ALA A 136 -0.67 -2.28 -11.41
CA ALA A 136 -0.61 -2.40 -12.86
C ALA A 136 -0.98 -1.09 -13.57
N GLY A 137 -1.90 -0.30 -13.01
CA GLY A 137 -2.28 1.01 -13.53
C GLY A 137 -1.18 2.07 -13.48
N ARG A 138 -0.05 1.80 -12.81
CA ARG A 138 1.15 2.65 -12.84
C ARG A 138 2.04 2.38 -14.06
N ALA A 139 1.79 1.31 -14.82
CA ALA A 139 2.50 1.04 -16.07
C ALA A 139 1.91 1.84 -17.23
N GLY A 140 2.77 2.47 -18.03
CA GLY A 140 2.45 3.38 -19.12
C GLY A 140 2.36 4.83 -18.65
N ARG A 141 3.37 5.65 -18.97
CA ARG A 141 3.36 7.10 -18.75
C ARG A 141 2.64 7.79 -19.91
N TRP A 142 1.53 8.44 -19.58
CA TRP A 142 0.74 9.21 -20.54
C TRP A 142 1.62 10.26 -21.25
N GLY A 143 1.53 10.28 -22.59
CA GLY A 143 2.32 11.19 -23.43
C GLY A 143 3.80 10.82 -23.62
N LYS A 144 4.32 9.77 -22.97
CA LYS A 144 5.72 9.30 -23.18
C LYS A 144 5.81 7.90 -23.78
N GLU A 145 4.92 6.99 -23.40
CA GLU A 145 4.87 5.64 -23.97
C GLU A 145 3.55 5.35 -24.69
N PHE A 146 3.63 4.55 -25.76
CA PHE A 146 2.47 4.02 -26.46
C PHE A 146 1.74 2.94 -25.64
N GLN A 147 2.48 2.17 -24.85
CA GLN A 147 1.95 1.11 -23.99
C GLN A 147 2.74 0.97 -22.69
N GLY A 148 2.06 0.50 -21.64
CA GLY A 148 2.68 0.03 -20.40
C GLY A 148 2.72 -1.48 -20.34
N ASN A 149 3.81 -2.05 -19.82
CA ASN A 149 3.98 -3.49 -19.70
C ASN A 149 3.89 -3.92 -18.23
N VAL A 150 3.15 -4.99 -17.94
CA VAL A 150 3.15 -5.65 -16.64
C VAL A 150 3.54 -7.10 -16.83
N VAL A 151 4.68 -7.48 -16.26
CA VAL A 151 5.28 -8.81 -16.43
C VAL A 151 5.17 -9.58 -15.12
N CYS A 152 4.26 -10.55 -15.09
CA CYS A 152 4.09 -11.49 -13.99
C CYS A 152 5.08 -12.65 -14.12
N VAL A 153 6.15 -12.63 -13.32
CA VAL A 153 7.17 -13.68 -13.28
C VAL A 153 6.62 -14.89 -12.54
N ASP A 154 6.90 -16.09 -13.05
CA ASP A 154 6.45 -17.35 -12.46
C ASP A 154 4.92 -17.48 -12.33
N ALA A 155 4.14 -16.82 -13.19
CA ALA A 155 2.68 -16.73 -13.08
C ALA A 155 1.92 -18.07 -13.00
N LYS A 156 2.52 -19.17 -13.47
CA LYS A 156 1.95 -20.53 -13.43
C LYS A 156 2.29 -21.30 -12.14
N ARG A 157 3.18 -20.79 -11.30
CA ARG A 157 3.61 -21.45 -10.07
C ARG A 157 2.66 -21.10 -8.92
N GLU A 158 1.84 -22.06 -8.51
CA GLU A 158 0.84 -21.87 -7.43
C GLU A 158 1.47 -21.52 -6.08
N ASN A 159 2.67 -22.04 -5.80
CA ASN A 159 3.42 -21.71 -4.59
C ASN A 159 3.90 -20.24 -4.54
N VAL A 160 3.97 -19.57 -5.70
CA VAL A 160 4.34 -18.15 -5.83
C VAL A 160 3.08 -17.29 -5.97
N TRP A 161 2.11 -17.74 -6.78
CA TRP A 161 0.85 -17.07 -7.04
C TRP A 161 -0.31 -17.89 -6.48
N ARG A 162 -0.56 -17.77 -5.17
CA ARG A 162 -1.57 -18.57 -4.45
C ARG A 162 -2.97 -18.52 -5.08
N ASN A 163 -3.35 -17.37 -5.63
CA ASN A 163 -4.64 -17.15 -6.29
C ASN A 163 -4.52 -17.03 -7.82
N GLY A 164 -3.36 -17.41 -8.38
CA GLY A 164 -2.97 -17.13 -9.76
C GLY A 164 -2.68 -15.65 -10.01
N ALA A 165 -1.98 -15.36 -11.12
CA ALA A 165 -1.82 -13.98 -11.59
C ALA A 165 -3.15 -13.44 -12.12
N PRO A 166 -3.60 -12.23 -11.72
CA PRO A 166 -4.85 -11.65 -12.22
C PRO A 166 -4.83 -11.50 -13.75
N LYS A 167 -5.81 -12.09 -14.43
CA LYS A 167 -5.90 -12.08 -15.91
C LYS A 167 -6.88 -11.05 -16.47
N LYS A 168 -7.90 -10.68 -15.69
CA LYS A 168 -8.94 -9.73 -16.11
C LYS A 168 -9.12 -8.66 -15.04
N ARG A 169 -9.40 -7.43 -15.49
CA ARG A 169 -9.79 -6.34 -14.62
C ARG A 169 -11.22 -6.58 -14.15
N ALA A 170 -11.39 -6.93 -12.88
CA ALA A 170 -12.70 -7.06 -12.25
C ALA A 170 -13.16 -5.69 -11.73
N LYS A 171 -14.45 -5.38 -11.83
CA LYS A 171 -15.04 -4.23 -11.14
C LYS A 171 -15.00 -4.54 -9.63
N PHE A 172 -14.42 -3.64 -8.86
CA PHE A 172 -14.43 -3.73 -7.40
C PHE A 172 -15.59 -2.90 -6.85
N PRO A 173 -16.62 -3.53 -6.26
CA PRO A 173 -17.68 -2.78 -5.61
C PRO A 173 -17.09 -2.06 -4.39
N ILE A 174 -17.12 -0.73 -4.42
CA ILE A 174 -16.76 0.09 -3.26
C ILE A 174 -17.87 -0.10 -2.23
N SER A 175 -17.50 -0.62 -1.06
CA SER A 175 -18.40 -0.85 0.06
C SER A 175 -17.86 -0.10 1.27
N ARG A 176 -18.76 0.60 1.98
CA ARG A 176 -18.41 1.34 3.19
C ARG A 176 -17.99 0.35 4.28
N THR A 177 -16.99 0.71 5.07
CA THR A 177 -16.57 -0.10 6.23
C THR A 177 -17.73 -0.30 7.21
N SER A 178 -18.55 0.73 7.43
CA SER A 178 -19.79 0.63 8.21
C SER A 178 -20.68 -0.49 7.69
N ASP A 179 -20.86 -0.57 6.37
CA ASP A 179 -21.77 -1.53 5.78
C ASP A 179 -21.22 -2.96 5.91
N LYS A 180 -19.91 -3.15 5.74
CA LYS A 180 -19.27 -4.45 5.96
C LYS A 180 -19.40 -4.94 7.40
N VAL A 181 -19.09 -4.08 8.37
CA VAL A 181 -19.11 -4.43 9.79
C VAL A 181 -20.54 -4.67 10.27
N LEU A 182 -21.48 -3.81 9.89
CA LEU A 182 -22.88 -3.93 10.32
C LEU A 182 -23.59 -5.13 9.65
N LEU A 183 -23.20 -5.51 8.43
CA LEU A 183 -23.69 -6.76 7.79
C LEU A 183 -23.13 -8.02 8.48
N GLN A 184 -21.99 -7.92 9.17
CA GLN A 184 -21.44 -8.98 10.03
C GLN A 184 -21.86 -8.74 11.49
N SER A 185 -23.18 -8.61 11.69
CA SER A 185 -23.78 -8.13 12.95
C SER A 185 -23.35 -8.93 14.17
N ASP A 186 -23.21 -10.25 14.07
CA ASP A 186 -22.87 -11.10 15.22
C ASP A 186 -21.48 -10.79 15.79
N GLU A 187 -20.49 -10.60 14.91
CA GLU A 187 -19.13 -10.25 15.30
C GLU A 187 -19.08 -8.85 15.91
N PHE A 188 -19.81 -7.90 15.33
CA PHE A 188 -19.86 -6.53 15.81
C PHE A 188 -20.60 -6.41 17.16
N LEU A 189 -21.74 -7.10 17.31
CA LEU A 189 -22.49 -7.14 18.57
C LEU A 189 -21.65 -7.81 19.66
N SER A 190 -20.98 -8.93 19.37
CA SER A 190 -20.08 -9.58 20.33
C SER A 190 -18.93 -8.66 20.77
N PHE A 191 -18.35 -7.90 19.83
CA PHE A 191 -17.32 -6.91 20.16
C PHE A 191 -17.82 -5.82 21.11
N ILE A 192 -19.06 -5.35 20.91
CA ILE A 192 -19.72 -4.38 21.79
C ILE A 192 -20.00 -4.99 23.18
N GLU A 193 -20.57 -6.19 23.22
CA GLU A 193 -20.93 -6.89 24.46
C GLU A 193 -19.69 -7.23 25.32
N ASN A 194 -18.55 -7.47 24.69
CA ASN A 194 -17.27 -7.69 25.36
C ASN A 194 -16.55 -6.37 25.77
N TYR A 195 -17.26 -5.24 25.80
CA TYR A 195 -16.73 -3.92 26.18
C TYR A 195 -15.54 -3.46 25.32
N THR A 196 -15.57 -3.74 24.02
CA THR A 196 -14.56 -3.28 23.05
C THR A 196 -13.11 -3.63 23.44
N PRO A 197 -12.74 -4.93 23.52
CA PRO A 197 -11.41 -5.33 23.99
C PRO A 197 -10.28 -4.70 23.17
N ARG A 198 -9.29 -4.11 23.83
CA ARG A 198 -8.16 -3.41 23.17
C ARG A 198 -7.37 -4.29 22.21
N ASP A 199 -7.17 -5.57 22.54
CA ASP A 199 -6.42 -6.49 21.68
C ASP A 199 -7.20 -6.87 20.42
N GLU A 200 -8.53 -6.98 20.53
CA GLU A 200 -9.38 -7.20 19.36
C GLU A 200 -9.46 -5.94 18.49
N ALA A 201 -9.63 -4.77 19.09
CA ALA A 201 -9.60 -3.48 18.37
C ALA A 201 -8.27 -3.28 17.61
N ARG A 202 -7.13 -3.63 18.21
CA ARG A 202 -5.81 -3.61 17.53
C ARG A 202 -5.75 -4.55 16.32
N ARG A 203 -6.36 -5.73 16.43
CA ARG A 203 -6.38 -6.72 15.34
C ARG A 203 -7.39 -6.39 14.25
N LYS A 204 -8.52 -5.79 14.63
CA LYS A 204 -9.68 -5.48 13.78
C LYS A 204 -10.12 -4.02 14.01
N PRO A 205 -9.32 -3.04 13.58
CA PRO A 205 -9.59 -1.63 13.85
C PRO A 205 -10.92 -1.14 13.23
N ASP A 206 -11.40 -1.81 12.18
CA ASP A 206 -12.70 -1.51 11.56
C ASP A 206 -13.87 -1.62 12.55
N LEU A 207 -13.82 -2.55 13.51
CA LEU A 207 -14.87 -2.70 14.53
C LEU A 207 -14.93 -1.46 15.44
N GLU A 208 -13.76 -0.99 15.91
CA GLU A 208 -13.65 0.20 16.77
C GLU A 208 -14.07 1.48 16.05
N TYR A 209 -13.69 1.63 14.77
CA TYR A 209 -14.09 2.78 13.96
C TYR A 209 -15.60 2.82 13.73
N VAL A 210 -16.21 1.68 13.40
CA VAL A 210 -17.66 1.61 13.17
C VAL A 210 -18.42 1.80 14.49
N PHE A 211 -17.95 1.24 15.59
CA PHE A 211 -18.50 1.50 16.92
C PHE A 211 -18.50 3.00 17.24
N SER A 212 -17.34 3.66 17.12
CA SER A 212 -17.21 5.10 17.37
C SER A 212 -18.14 5.92 16.48
N TYR A 213 -18.28 5.54 15.21
CA TYR A 213 -19.19 6.18 14.27
C TYR A 213 -20.67 6.02 14.66
N VAL A 214 -21.09 4.82 15.05
CA VAL A 214 -22.46 4.52 15.47
C VAL A 214 -22.80 5.25 16.78
N VAL A 215 -21.92 5.22 17.79
CA VAL A 215 -22.08 5.97 19.04
C VAL A 215 -22.20 7.48 18.76
N SER A 216 -21.31 8.02 17.95
CA SER A 216 -21.37 9.44 17.57
C SER A 216 -22.67 9.80 16.83
N SER A 217 -23.18 8.88 16.00
CA SER A 217 -24.46 9.05 15.32
C SER A 217 -25.62 9.05 16.33
N HIS A 218 -25.60 8.15 17.31
CA HIS A 218 -26.60 8.08 18.37
C HIS A 218 -26.64 9.37 19.19
N ILE A 219 -25.49 9.86 19.64
CA ILE A 219 -25.39 11.08 20.46
C ILE A 219 -25.91 12.30 19.70
N ARG A 220 -25.54 12.45 18.41
CA ARG A 220 -25.95 13.61 17.61
C ARG A 220 -27.45 13.63 17.29
N ASN A 221 -28.03 12.45 17.04
CA ASN A 221 -29.39 12.34 16.52
C ASN A 221 -30.39 11.81 17.57
N ASN A 222 -29.95 11.65 18.82
CA ASN A 222 -30.71 11.01 19.91
C ASN A 222 -31.25 9.62 19.52
N GLY A 223 -30.41 8.82 18.86
CA GLY A 223 -30.79 7.55 18.24
C GLY A 223 -30.08 7.31 16.91
N ILE A 224 -30.11 6.08 16.41
CA ILE A 224 -29.55 5.74 15.09
C ILE A 224 -30.60 5.46 14.02
N SER A 225 -31.87 5.28 14.40
CA SER A 225 -32.95 4.94 13.46
C SER A 225 -33.19 6.01 12.39
N SER A 226 -32.95 7.29 12.71
CA SER A 226 -33.07 8.42 11.79
C SER A 226 -31.78 8.66 10.97
N ALA A 227 -30.72 7.89 11.21
CA ALA A 227 -29.47 8.11 10.51
C ALA A 227 -29.62 7.79 9.01
N ILE A 228 -29.01 8.61 8.15
CA ILE A 228 -29.04 8.44 6.69
C ILE A 228 -28.57 7.04 6.27
N TRP A 229 -27.81 6.33 7.10
CA TRP A 229 -27.36 4.99 6.79
C TRP A 229 -28.25 3.85 7.30
N ALA A 230 -29.18 4.13 8.21
CA ALA A 230 -30.00 3.09 8.85
C ALA A 230 -30.90 2.35 7.86
N HIS A 231 -31.44 3.04 6.85
CA HIS A 231 -32.31 2.45 5.82
C HIS A 231 -31.65 1.34 4.97
N ARG A 232 -30.32 1.15 5.08
CA ARG A 232 -29.58 0.11 4.35
C ARG A 232 -29.58 -1.24 5.07
N PHE A 233 -30.12 -1.31 6.29
CA PHE A 233 -30.10 -2.48 7.14
C PHE A 233 -31.53 -2.87 7.56
N SER A 234 -31.70 -4.09 8.09
CA SER A 234 -33.00 -4.51 8.62
C SER A 234 -33.40 -3.68 9.83
N GLU A 235 -34.70 -3.46 9.99
CA GLU A 235 -35.25 -2.75 11.15
C GLU A 235 -34.86 -3.45 12.46
N GLU A 236 -34.84 -4.79 12.46
CA GLU A 236 -34.41 -5.61 13.60
C GLU A 236 -32.97 -5.32 14.03
N LEU A 237 -32.04 -5.22 13.06
CA LEU A 237 -30.64 -4.90 13.36
C LEU A 237 -30.50 -3.48 13.90
N ILE A 238 -31.18 -2.51 13.29
CA ILE A 238 -31.15 -1.11 13.73
C ILE A 238 -31.72 -0.96 15.13
N PHE A 239 -32.83 -1.63 15.42
CA PHE A 239 -33.43 -1.64 16.75
C PHE A 239 -32.46 -2.22 17.80
N THR A 240 -31.91 -3.40 17.53
CA THR A 240 -30.96 -4.09 18.42
C THR A 240 -29.72 -3.23 18.70
N LEU A 241 -29.14 -2.64 17.65
CA LEU A 241 -27.98 -1.74 17.79
C LEU A 241 -28.33 -0.48 18.56
N ASN A 242 -29.49 0.12 18.31
CA ASN A 242 -29.90 1.34 18.98
C ASN A 242 -30.07 1.12 20.49
N ASP A 243 -30.67 -0.02 20.88
CA ASP A 243 -30.85 -0.40 22.28
C ASP A 243 -29.49 -0.60 22.99
N ARG A 244 -28.60 -1.40 22.40
CA ARG A 244 -27.25 -1.65 22.94
C ARG A 244 -26.42 -0.37 23.06
N ILE A 245 -26.45 0.48 22.05
CA ILE A 245 -25.69 1.74 22.06
C ILE A 245 -26.28 2.72 23.08
N ALA A 246 -27.61 2.78 23.22
CA ALA A 246 -28.26 3.62 24.22
C ALA A 246 -27.84 3.25 25.66
N GLU A 247 -27.73 1.95 25.95
CA GLU A 247 -27.22 1.46 27.24
C GLU A 247 -25.78 1.90 27.50
N ILE A 248 -24.91 1.80 26.50
CA ILE A 248 -23.51 2.23 26.61
C ILE A 248 -23.40 3.74 26.79
N VAL A 249 -24.16 4.52 26.02
CA VAL A 249 -24.15 5.98 26.10
C VAL A 249 -24.65 6.48 27.45
N LYS A 250 -25.64 5.83 28.07
CA LYS A 250 -26.06 6.15 29.45
C LYS A 250 -24.93 5.96 30.47
N ASN A 251 -24.04 5.00 30.23
CA ASN A 251 -22.92 4.68 31.12
C ASN A 251 -21.64 5.47 30.78
N LEU A 252 -21.60 6.19 29.66
CA LEU A 252 -20.48 7.04 29.29
C LEU A 252 -20.45 8.29 30.18
N LYS A 253 -19.54 8.30 31.15
CA LYS A 253 -19.23 9.50 31.94
C LYS A 253 -18.32 10.41 31.12
N THR A 254 -18.81 11.55 30.70
CA THR A 254 -17.94 12.63 30.21
C THR A 254 -17.21 13.25 31.41
N PRO A 255 -15.87 13.32 31.41
CA PRO A 255 -15.15 14.09 32.42
C PRO A 255 -15.60 15.55 32.34
N GLN A 256 -16.03 16.13 33.47
CA GLN A 256 -16.50 17.52 33.54
C GLN A 256 -15.43 18.57 33.18
N GLU A 257 -14.19 18.15 32.91
CA GLU A 257 -13.04 19.01 32.62
C GLU A 257 -12.92 19.41 31.14
N VAL A 258 -13.83 18.95 30.26
CA VAL A 258 -13.74 19.20 28.79
C VAL A 258 -15.03 19.84 28.21
N VAL A 259 -15.80 20.55 29.03
CA VAL A 259 -16.93 21.39 28.54
C VAL A 259 -16.54 22.87 28.58
#